data_AF-A0A2T3ZZX8-F1
#
_entry.id   AF-A0A2T3ZZX8-F1
#
_cell.length_a   1.000
_cell.length_b   1.000
_cell.length_c   1.000
_cell.angle_alpha   90.00
_cell.angle_beta   90.00
_cell.angle_gamma   90.00
#
_symmetry.space_group_name_H-M   'P 1'
#
loop_
_entity.id
_entity.type
_entity.pdbx_description
1 polymer ?
#
loop_
_entity_poly.entity_id
_entity_poly.type
_entity_poly.pdbx_seq_one_letter_code
_entity_poly.pdbx_strand_id
1 'polypeptide(L)'
;MVSHGSPLQYLDVIDALWYKYMYCEQLLPQIFLHFYFTIYLYFYSISSLVPITFPFGFAPLPPRLNISPPFPAMEDADHKMYAPFRCAANLPDIPTYHWIDICNKSVPVYILPGKRWLLLRIVLHNYIYRRWFRPYRSEIDFLRFIYKFIIPQDLPDNTTVSLSTVDTIISLSKAVIARFEAHRIVKVEKRAASQNFCSISWSDPVNLDFYILQPLFRALVIIVSDEKYNKEPSTALGDLPVYLARTGVEEELSAPISFEPLAAKIICHIEPGRVIQVTLETAIDFAIGLEAREAAAFGLRPDPATDWKPDEDMLEAWRSIGETEPLVGPNSQWVDDKIYSEWSGRGKWNEASLMPRYEKTAFWMEGHREAMEERYKEAQRAAADAARASAAGSHGQ
;
A
#
# COMPACT_ATOMS: atom_id res chain seq x y z
N MET A 1 28.50 -26.48 11.62
CA MET A 1 27.58 -27.55 11.21
C MET A 1 26.21 -27.12 11.68
N VAL A 2 25.36 -26.67 10.75
CA VAL A 2 24.01 -26.18 11.06
C VAL A 2 23.09 -27.38 11.24
N SER A 3 22.40 -27.45 12.38
CA SER A 3 21.45 -28.51 12.74
C SER A 3 20.31 -28.58 11.72
N HIS A 4 20.04 -29.78 11.21
CA HIS A 4 18.96 -30.06 10.26
C HIS A 4 17.62 -30.16 10.99
N GLY A 5 17.01 -29.02 11.25
CA GLY A 5 15.56 -28.91 11.38
C GLY A 5 14.85 -29.38 10.12
N SER A 6 13.65 -29.96 10.25
CA SER A 6 12.88 -30.37 9.07
C SER A 6 12.44 -29.10 8.32
N PRO A 7 12.81 -28.89 7.04
CA PRO A 7 12.58 -27.61 6.34
C PRO A 7 11.11 -27.23 6.15
N LEU A 8 10.18 -28.17 6.35
CA LEU A 8 8.74 -27.89 6.44
C LEU A 8 8.38 -26.94 7.60
N GLN A 9 9.22 -26.87 8.63
CA GLN A 9 8.94 -26.13 9.87
C GLN A 9 9.37 -24.65 9.79
N TYR A 10 10.39 -24.34 8.97
CA TYR A 10 10.76 -22.95 8.65
C TYR A 10 9.72 -22.26 7.75
N LEU A 11 8.97 -23.04 6.96
CA LEU A 11 7.92 -22.51 6.09
C LEU A 11 6.80 -21.87 6.92
N ASP A 12 6.36 -22.46 8.03
CA ASP A 12 5.29 -21.89 8.85
C ASP A 12 5.66 -20.53 9.47
N VAL A 13 6.93 -20.29 9.80
CA VAL A 13 7.42 -19.00 10.32
C VAL A 13 7.55 -17.95 9.21
N ILE A 14 8.07 -18.35 8.04
CA ILE A 14 8.09 -17.50 6.83
C ILE A 14 6.66 -17.17 6.40
N ASP A 15 5.72 -18.10 6.55
CA ASP A 15 4.32 -17.94 6.21
C ASP A 15 3.61 -16.98 7.17
N ALA A 16 3.96 -16.99 8.47
CA ALA A 16 3.47 -16.04 9.46
C ALA A 16 4.01 -14.62 9.20
N LEU A 17 5.30 -14.49 8.85
CA LEU A 17 5.91 -13.22 8.42
C LEU A 17 5.30 -12.70 7.11
N TRP A 18 5.11 -13.57 6.14
CA TRP A 18 4.44 -13.26 4.88
C TRP A 18 2.99 -12.86 5.10
N TYR A 19 2.26 -13.53 6.01
CA TYR A 19 0.89 -13.17 6.37
C TYR A 19 0.82 -11.86 7.15
N LYS A 20 1.74 -11.58 8.07
CA LYS A 20 1.84 -10.30 8.78
C LYS A 20 2.14 -9.15 7.80
N TYR A 21 3.07 -9.39 6.87
CA TYR A 21 3.48 -8.44 5.85
C TYR A 21 2.39 -8.16 4.81
N MET A 22 1.82 -9.20 4.21
CA MET A 22 0.75 -9.09 3.21
C MET A 22 -0.57 -8.67 3.86
N TYR A 23 -0.98 -9.35 4.92
CA TYR A 23 -2.31 -9.21 5.51
C TYR A 23 -2.37 -8.04 6.48
N CYS A 24 -1.50 -7.92 7.50
CA CYS A 24 -1.65 -6.93 8.58
C CYS A 24 -1.25 -5.50 8.19
N GLU A 25 -0.25 -5.34 7.32
CA GLU A 25 0.36 -4.03 7.12
C GLU A 25 0.13 -3.45 5.72
N GLN A 26 0.07 -4.30 4.69
CA GLN A 26 -0.27 -3.85 3.33
C GLN A 26 -1.78 -3.94 3.02
N LEU A 27 -2.47 -5.05 3.33
CA LEU A 27 -3.91 -5.23 3.03
C LEU A 27 -4.89 -4.85 4.16
N LEU A 28 -4.60 -5.01 5.46
CA LEU A 28 -5.60 -4.84 6.55
C LEU A 28 -6.14 -3.41 6.73
N PRO A 29 -5.31 -2.35 6.60
CA PRO A 29 -5.85 -0.99 6.52
C PRO A 29 -6.80 -0.82 5.30
N GLN A 30 -6.65 -1.66 4.27
CA GLN A 30 -7.55 -1.69 3.11
C GLN A 30 -8.85 -2.47 3.39
N ILE A 31 -8.85 -3.47 4.27
CA ILE A 31 -10.03 -4.25 4.69
C ILE A 31 -10.97 -3.41 5.56
N PHE A 32 -10.43 -2.54 6.43
CA PHE A 32 -11.27 -1.61 7.19
C PHE A 32 -12.00 -0.61 6.28
N LEU A 33 -11.34 -0.12 5.22
CA LEU A 33 -11.99 0.64 4.16
C LEU A 33 -13.09 -0.19 3.48
N HIS A 34 -12.84 -1.48 3.25
CA HIS A 34 -13.74 -2.41 2.56
C HIS A 34 -15.02 -2.74 3.34
N PHE A 35 -14.91 -2.99 4.64
CA PHE A 35 -16.06 -3.22 5.51
C PHE A 35 -16.88 -1.93 5.68
N TYR A 36 -16.22 -0.78 5.83
CA TYR A 36 -16.91 0.50 6.00
C TYR A 36 -17.57 0.99 4.70
N PHE A 37 -16.92 0.91 3.53
CA PHE A 37 -17.52 1.37 2.26
C PHE A 37 -18.68 0.45 1.82
N THR A 38 -18.57 -0.85 2.06
CA THR A 38 -19.65 -1.80 1.80
C THR A 38 -20.83 -1.55 2.73
N ILE A 39 -20.60 -1.34 4.03
CA ILE A 39 -21.65 -0.96 4.99
C ILE A 39 -22.23 0.42 4.63
N TYR A 40 -21.41 1.42 4.32
CA TYR A 40 -21.85 2.79 4.04
C TYR A 40 -22.69 2.86 2.75
N LEU A 41 -22.28 2.19 1.66
CA LEU A 41 -23.08 2.09 0.44
C LEU A 41 -24.36 1.25 0.64
N TYR A 42 -24.30 0.20 1.46
CA TYR A 42 -25.45 -0.64 1.78
C TYR A 42 -26.48 0.09 2.65
N PHE A 43 -26.04 0.90 3.62
CA PHE A 43 -26.92 1.72 4.47
C PHE A 43 -27.45 2.95 3.72
N TYR A 44 -26.64 3.65 2.91
CA TYR A 44 -27.14 4.77 2.10
C TYR A 44 -28.20 4.33 1.07
N SER A 45 -28.11 3.10 0.56
CA SER A 45 -29.11 2.53 -0.37
C SER A 45 -30.41 2.07 0.32
N ILE A 46 -30.38 1.77 1.62
CA ILE A 46 -31.55 1.30 2.39
C ILE A 46 -32.28 2.49 3.04
N SER A 47 -31.54 3.49 3.53
CA SER A 47 -32.10 4.67 4.20
C SER A 47 -32.85 5.62 3.27
N SER A 48 -32.69 5.52 1.96
CA SER A 48 -33.37 6.39 0.99
C SER A 48 -34.66 5.80 0.39
N LEU A 49 -35.09 4.58 0.77
CA LEU A 49 -36.21 3.93 0.08
C LEU A 49 -37.37 3.37 0.92
N VAL A 50 -37.26 3.00 2.20
CA VAL A 50 -38.45 2.53 2.97
C VAL A 50 -38.26 2.66 4.50
N PRO A 51 -39.18 3.27 5.26
CA PRO A 51 -39.24 3.10 6.71
C PRO A 51 -39.83 1.71 7.03
N ILE A 52 -39.00 0.75 7.42
CA ILE A 52 -39.47 -0.58 7.82
C ILE A 52 -39.76 -0.59 9.33
N THR A 53 -41.04 -0.62 9.69
CA THR A 53 -41.52 -1.04 11.00
C THR A 53 -41.57 -2.56 11.06
N PHE A 54 -40.84 -3.18 12.00
CA PHE A 54 -40.93 -4.63 12.25
C PHE A 54 -41.96 -4.93 13.36
N PRO A 55 -42.92 -5.84 13.13
CA PRO A 55 -43.81 -6.33 14.18
C PRO A 55 -43.36 -7.71 14.72
N PHE A 56 -43.59 -7.93 16.01
CA PHE A 56 -43.41 -9.18 16.80
C PHE A 56 -41.94 -9.62 17.02
N GLY A 57 -41.47 -9.99 18.21
CA GLY A 57 -42.14 -10.40 19.44
C GLY A 57 -41.43 -11.65 19.98
N PHE A 58 -40.30 -11.48 20.66
CA PHE A 58 -39.68 -12.53 21.51
C PHE A 58 -39.21 -11.92 22.83
N ALA A 59 -39.54 -12.61 23.92
CA ALA A 59 -39.36 -12.24 25.32
C ALA A 59 -37.88 -12.32 25.79
N PRO A 60 -37.54 -11.74 26.96
CA PRO A 60 -36.19 -11.28 27.27
C PRO A 60 -35.28 -12.36 27.87
N LEU A 61 -33.98 -12.29 27.56
CA LEU A 61 -32.91 -13.00 28.28
C LEU A 61 -32.48 -12.22 29.54
N PRO A 62 -32.02 -12.90 30.61
CA PRO A 62 -31.79 -12.32 31.94
C PRO A 62 -30.53 -11.43 32.02
N PRO A 63 -30.44 -10.54 33.04
CA PRO A 63 -29.41 -9.51 33.11
C PRO A 63 -28.08 -10.10 33.59
N ARG A 64 -27.00 -9.89 32.84
CA ARG A 64 -25.63 -10.05 33.34
C ARG A 64 -24.80 -8.81 33.08
N LEU A 65 -24.46 -8.17 34.20
CA LEU A 65 -23.19 -7.53 34.53
C LEU A 65 -22.68 -6.47 33.54
N ASN A 66 -23.12 -5.25 33.82
CA ASN A 66 -22.56 -4.00 33.38
C ASN A 66 -21.19 -3.77 34.06
N ILE A 67 -20.08 -4.07 33.37
CA ILE A 67 -18.75 -3.52 33.68
C ILE A 67 -17.99 -3.30 32.37
N SER A 68 -18.02 -2.08 31.83
CA SER A 68 -16.95 -1.44 31.02
C SER A 68 -17.30 0.04 30.82
N PRO A 69 -16.35 0.98 30.95
CA PRO A 69 -16.61 2.42 30.83
C PRO A 69 -16.97 2.82 29.37
N PRO A 70 -17.59 3.98 29.14
CA PRO A 70 -17.96 4.41 27.80
C PRO A 70 -16.69 4.60 26.96
N PHE A 71 -16.59 3.84 25.87
CA PHE A 71 -15.68 4.14 24.78
C PHE A 71 -15.84 5.62 24.39
N PRO A 72 -14.75 6.41 24.31
CA PRO A 72 -14.85 7.75 23.74
C PRO A 72 -15.33 7.63 22.30
N ALA A 73 -16.21 8.54 21.89
CA ALA A 73 -16.87 8.56 20.59
C ALA A 73 -15.87 8.28 19.44
N MET A 74 -16.02 7.10 18.83
CA MET A 74 -15.15 6.54 17.78
C MET A 74 -15.25 7.30 16.44
N GLU A 75 -16.28 8.14 16.28
CA GLU A 75 -16.54 8.97 15.10
C GLU A 75 -15.39 9.96 14.79
N ASP A 76 -14.74 10.49 15.83
CA ASP A 76 -13.65 11.46 15.70
C ASP A 76 -12.29 10.79 15.42
N ALA A 77 -12.18 9.48 15.69
CA ALA A 77 -11.01 8.65 15.42
C ALA A 77 -11.01 8.16 13.95
N ASP A 78 -12.18 7.82 13.40
CA ASP A 78 -12.33 7.28 12.05
C ASP A 78 -11.95 8.30 10.94
N HIS A 79 -12.29 9.59 11.11
CA HIS A 79 -11.89 10.66 10.18
C HIS A 79 -10.40 11.02 10.26
N LYS A 80 -9.76 10.79 11.42
CA LYS A 80 -8.31 10.99 11.61
C LYS A 80 -7.49 9.76 11.20
N MET A 81 -8.09 8.58 11.24
CA MET A 81 -7.43 7.31 10.93
C MET A 81 -7.06 7.19 9.46
N TYR A 82 -7.62 7.95 8.53
CA TYR A 82 -7.23 7.94 7.11
C TYR A 82 -7.12 9.34 6.54
N ALA A 83 -6.40 10.22 7.24
CA ALA A 83 -6.15 11.57 6.73
C ALA A 83 -5.43 11.49 5.37
N PRO A 84 -6.06 11.91 4.27
CA PRO A 84 -5.53 11.71 2.92
C PRO A 84 -4.26 12.54 2.71
N PHE A 85 -3.37 12.09 1.82
CA PHE A 85 -2.26 12.91 1.33
C PHE A 85 -2.82 14.05 0.46
N ARG A 86 -3.22 15.13 1.13
CA ARG A 86 -3.64 16.41 0.53
C ARG A 86 -2.44 17.11 -0.11
N CYS A 87 -2.70 18.14 -0.90
CA CYS A 87 -1.71 18.99 -1.55
C CYS A 87 -0.65 19.46 -0.54
N ALA A 88 0.55 19.76 -1.02
CA ALA A 88 1.71 20.10 -0.19
C ALA A 88 1.43 21.20 0.87
N ALA A 89 0.54 22.15 0.55
CA ALA A 89 0.15 23.25 1.44
C ALA A 89 -0.75 22.82 2.61
N ASN A 90 -1.55 21.77 2.45
CA ASN A 90 -2.58 21.34 3.42
C ASN A 90 -2.40 19.88 3.87
N LEU A 91 -1.17 19.36 3.82
CA LEU A 91 -0.89 17.99 4.22
C LEU A 91 -1.22 17.81 5.73
N PRO A 92 -2.18 16.93 6.10
CA PRO A 92 -2.47 16.64 7.49
C PRO A 92 -1.29 15.92 8.15
N ASP A 93 -1.32 15.82 9.47
CA ASP A 93 -0.34 14.99 10.18
C ASP A 93 -0.44 13.54 9.71
N ILE A 94 0.71 12.95 9.40
CA ILE A 94 0.80 11.59 8.89
C ILE A 94 0.47 10.63 10.06
N PRO A 95 -0.60 9.83 9.97
CA PRO A 95 -0.90 8.85 10.99
C PRO A 95 0.26 7.87 11.21
N THR A 96 0.45 7.38 12.43
CA THR A 96 1.57 6.47 12.77
C THR A 96 1.68 5.26 11.84
N TYR A 97 0.58 4.64 11.42
CA TYR A 97 0.64 3.50 10.51
C TYR A 97 1.15 3.89 9.11
N HIS A 98 0.78 5.07 8.59
CA HIS A 98 1.30 5.58 7.33
C HIS A 98 2.78 5.95 7.44
N TRP A 99 3.18 6.48 8.59
CA TRP A 99 4.58 6.74 8.91
C TRP A 99 5.40 5.44 8.89
N ILE A 100 4.90 4.38 9.54
CA ILE A 100 5.50 3.04 9.52
C ILE A 100 5.57 2.48 8.09
N ASP A 101 4.49 2.55 7.33
CA ASP A 101 4.40 1.96 5.99
C ASP A 101 5.31 2.65 4.96
N ILE A 102 5.62 3.94 5.14
CA ILE A 102 6.61 4.68 4.34
C ILE A 102 8.05 4.14 4.58
N CYS A 103 8.33 3.62 5.78
CA CYS A 103 9.66 3.16 6.12
C CYS A 103 10.06 1.90 5.35
N ASN A 104 11.36 1.77 5.12
CA ASN A 104 12.00 0.62 4.48
C ASN A 104 11.48 0.35 3.06
N LYS A 105 10.84 1.35 2.46
CA LYS A 105 10.44 1.38 1.06
C LYS A 105 11.46 2.12 0.22
N SER A 106 11.77 1.60 -0.95
CA SER A 106 12.81 2.18 -1.80
C SER A 106 12.32 3.34 -2.64
N VAL A 107 11.08 3.31 -3.17
CA VAL A 107 10.57 4.37 -4.06
C VAL A 107 9.07 4.63 -3.81
N PRO A 108 8.58 5.89 -3.82
CA PRO A 108 7.16 6.17 -3.85
C PRO A 108 6.56 6.02 -5.27
N VAL A 109 5.38 5.40 -5.35
CA VAL A 109 4.53 5.34 -6.55
C VAL A 109 3.30 6.19 -6.33
N TYR A 110 3.21 7.30 -7.05
CA TYR A 110 2.04 8.16 -7.08
C TYR A 110 1.05 7.65 -8.11
N ILE A 111 -0.13 7.23 -7.67
CA ILE A 111 -1.24 6.90 -8.56
C ILE A 111 -2.12 8.13 -8.64
N LEU A 112 -2.18 8.78 -9.80
CA LEU A 112 -3.04 9.94 -10.00
C LEU A 112 -4.52 9.57 -9.79
N PRO A 113 -5.34 10.47 -9.23
CA PRO A 113 -6.77 10.27 -9.14
C PRO A 113 -7.36 10.00 -10.52
N GLY A 114 -8.22 9.00 -10.58
CA GLY A 114 -8.87 8.56 -11.79
C GLY A 114 -9.87 7.47 -11.46
N LYS A 115 -10.86 7.25 -12.32
CA LYS A 115 -11.99 6.36 -12.00
C LYS A 115 -11.58 4.93 -11.65
N ARG A 116 -10.42 4.49 -12.14
CA ARG A 116 -9.91 3.12 -11.99
C ARG A 116 -8.75 3.02 -11.00
N TRP A 117 -8.46 4.07 -10.22
CA TRP A 117 -7.28 4.12 -9.35
C TRP A 117 -7.20 2.93 -8.39
N LEU A 118 -8.33 2.45 -7.86
CA LEU A 118 -8.38 1.34 -6.91
C LEU A 118 -8.04 0.01 -7.58
N LEU A 119 -8.62 -0.27 -8.75
CA LEU A 119 -8.27 -1.44 -9.56
C LEU A 119 -6.80 -1.39 -9.94
N LEU A 120 -6.35 -0.25 -10.46
CA LEU A 120 -4.97 -0.06 -10.89
C LEU A 120 -3.98 -0.27 -9.74
N ARG A 121 -4.28 0.22 -8.53
CA ARG A 121 -3.46 -0.03 -7.33
C ARG A 121 -3.27 -1.51 -7.03
N ILE A 122 -4.35 -2.31 -7.09
CA ILE A 122 -4.32 -3.75 -6.78
C ILE A 122 -3.49 -4.49 -7.85
N VAL A 123 -3.74 -4.18 -9.12
CA VAL A 123 -3.05 -4.82 -10.24
C VAL A 123 -1.56 -4.43 -10.26
N LEU A 124 -1.22 -3.16 -9.97
CA LEU A 124 0.17 -2.70 -9.79
C LEU A 124 0.86 -3.43 -8.65
N HIS A 125 0.22 -3.55 -7.49
CA HIS A 125 0.80 -4.27 -6.34
C HIS A 125 1.15 -5.71 -6.73
N ASN A 126 0.20 -6.43 -7.33
CA ASN A 126 0.41 -7.82 -7.77
C ASN A 126 1.53 -7.93 -8.82
N TYR A 127 1.55 -7.03 -9.81
CA TYR A 127 2.58 -7.02 -10.86
C TYR A 127 3.98 -6.81 -10.26
N ILE A 128 4.13 -5.77 -9.44
CA ILE A 128 5.41 -5.38 -8.87
C ILE A 128 5.90 -6.43 -7.87
N TYR A 129 4.99 -6.93 -7.03
CA TYR A 129 5.30 -7.98 -6.06
C TYR A 129 5.92 -9.20 -6.74
N ARG A 130 5.34 -9.71 -7.84
CA ARG A 130 5.88 -10.88 -8.55
C ARG A 130 7.25 -10.65 -9.20
N ARG A 131 7.59 -9.40 -9.53
CA ARG A 131 8.92 -9.06 -10.08
C ARG A 131 9.98 -8.94 -9.00
N TRP A 132 9.62 -8.32 -7.88
CA TRP A 132 10.54 -8.06 -6.76
C TRP A 132 10.74 -9.28 -5.87
N PHE A 133 9.66 -9.98 -5.52
CA PHE A 133 9.71 -11.12 -4.62
C PHE A 133 10.37 -12.33 -5.29
N ARG A 134 11.44 -12.79 -4.67
CA ARG A 134 12.17 -14.01 -5.00
C ARG A 134 12.01 -14.94 -3.81
N PRO A 135 11.25 -16.05 -3.95
CA PRO A 135 11.09 -17.01 -2.88
C PRO A 135 12.43 -17.39 -2.26
N TYR A 136 12.50 -17.40 -0.93
CA TYR A 136 13.71 -17.71 -0.15
C TYR A 136 14.91 -16.79 -0.37
N ARG A 137 14.79 -15.70 -1.15
CA ARG A 137 15.92 -14.81 -1.45
C ARG A 137 15.64 -13.35 -1.15
N SER A 138 14.37 -12.95 -1.16
CA SER A 138 13.97 -11.59 -0.80
C SER A 138 13.85 -11.43 0.71
N GLU A 139 14.54 -10.42 1.24
CA GLU A 139 14.34 -9.95 2.61
C GLU A 139 13.00 -9.21 2.71
N ILE A 140 12.04 -9.82 3.41
CA ILE A 140 10.71 -9.24 3.64
C ILE A 140 10.55 -8.68 5.07
N ASP A 141 11.55 -8.89 5.93
CA ASP A 141 11.56 -8.33 7.28
C ASP A 141 11.63 -6.81 7.28
N PHE A 142 11.27 -6.21 8.42
CA PHE A 142 11.15 -4.77 8.57
C PHE A 142 10.19 -4.12 7.56
N LEU A 143 9.24 -4.88 7.04
CA LEU A 143 8.26 -4.40 6.06
C LEU A 143 8.92 -3.91 4.77
N ARG A 144 10.08 -4.45 4.43
CA ARG A 144 10.81 -4.04 3.24
C ARG A 144 10.01 -4.38 1.98
N PHE A 145 9.82 -3.38 1.14
CA PHE A 145 9.27 -3.52 -0.21
C PHE A 145 9.91 -2.49 -1.11
N ILE A 146 10.00 -2.78 -2.40
CA ILE A 146 10.55 -1.82 -3.36
C ILE A 146 9.71 -0.53 -3.46
N TYR A 147 8.40 -0.55 -3.14
CA TYR A 147 7.53 0.61 -3.33
C TYR A 147 6.57 0.95 -2.19
N LYS A 148 6.18 2.22 -2.16
CA LYS A 148 5.02 2.75 -1.40
C LYS A 148 4.03 3.42 -2.33
N PHE A 149 2.79 2.93 -2.40
CA PHE A 149 1.73 3.64 -3.11
C PHE A 149 1.22 4.86 -2.32
N ILE A 150 1.11 5.99 -3.02
CA ILE A 150 0.57 7.26 -2.51
C ILE A 150 -0.49 7.74 -3.51
N ILE A 151 -1.68 8.08 -3.03
CA ILE A 151 -2.77 8.60 -3.86
C ILE A 151 -3.02 10.06 -3.45
N PRO A 152 -2.64 11.05 -4.29
CA PRO A 152 -2.83 12.46 -4.00
C PRO A 152 -4.28 12.85 -4.25
N GLN A 153 -5.08 13.11 -3.20
CA GLN A 153 -6.52 13.34 -3.36
C GLN A 153 -6.91 14.75 -3.83
N ASP A 154 -6.00 15.72 -3.76
CA ASP A 154 -6.29 17.11 -4.15
C ASP A 154 -6.05 17.38 -5.65
N LEU A 155 -5.66 16.34 -6.42
CA LEU A 155 -5.57 16.45 -7.87
C LEU A 155 -6.92 16.13 -8.51
N PRO A 156 -7.32 16.86 -9.58
CA PRO A 156 -8.53 16.54 -10.33
C PRO A 156 -8.55 15.09 -10.86
N ASP A 157 -9.73 14.46 -10.90
CA ASP A 157 -9.94 13.08 -11.39
C ASP A 157 -9.56 12.86 -12.87
N ASN A 158 -9.32 13.94 -13.62
CA ASN A 158 -8.93 13.94 -15.04
C ASN A 158 -7.53 14.52 -15.24
N THR A 159 -6.67 14.46 -14.22
CA THR A 159 -5.32 15.02 -14.30
C THR A 159 -4.48 14.26 -15.32
N THR A 160 -4.18 14.92 -16.44
CA THR A 160 -3.17 14.44 -17.38
C THR A 160 -1.77 14.69 -16.82
N VAL A 161 -0.83 13.82 -17.17
CA VAL A 161 0.55 13.98 -16.72
C VAL A 161 1.22 15.06 -17.58
N SER A 162 1.44 16.21 -16.96
CA SER A 162 2.16 17.35 -17.52
C SER A 162 3.30 17.75 -16.58
N LEU A 163 4.16 18.67 -17.02
CA LEU A 163 5.26 19.16 -16.20
C LEU A 163 4.77 19.76 -14.87
N SER A 164 3.69 20.54 -14.90
CA SER A 164 3.10 21.13 -13.69
C SER A 164 2.52 20.06 -12.75
N THR A 165 1.91 19.01 -13.30
CA THR A 165 1.46 17.85 -12.53
C THR A 165 2.64 17.18 -11.82
N VAL A 166 3.75 16.97 -12.53
CA VAL A 166 4.96 16.34 -11.99
C VAL A 166 5.58 17.20 -10.89
N ASP A 167 5.66 18.52 -11.08
CA ASP A 167 6.17 19.45 -10.06
C ASP A 167 5.27 19.49 -8.82
N THR A 168 3.96 19.36 -9.00
CA THR A 168 3.00 19.23 -7.89
C THR A 168 3.25 17.94 -7.11
N ILE A 169 3.47 16.81 -7.78
CA ILE A 169 3.80 15.53 -7.14
C ILE A 169 5.14 15.61 -6.41
N ILE A 170 6.18 16.19 -7.01
CA ILE A 170 7.48 16.35 -6.37
C ILE A 170 7.35 17.24 -5.13
N SER A 171 6.59 18.33 -5.21
CA SER A 171 6.31 19.21 -4.07
C SER A 171 5.57 18.47 -2.96
N LEU A 172 4.58 17.64 -3.30
CA LEU A 172 3.90 16.76 -2.34
C LEU A 172 4.87 15.76 -1.71
N SER A 173 5.73 15.12 -2.50
CA SER A 173 6.73 14.18 -2.00
C SER A 173 7.66 14.83 -0.98
N LYS A 174 8.17 16.03 -1.29
CA LYS A 174 8.97 16.82 -0.35
C LYS A 174 8.21 17.16 0.93
N ALA A 175 6.94 17.53 0.83
CA ALA A 175 6.10 17.80 2.01
C ALA A 175 5.86 16.55 2.87
N VAL A 176 5.61 15.40 2.25
CA VAL A 176 5.46 14.11 2.94
C VAL A 176 6.74 13.74 3.68
N ILE A 177 7.89 13.88 3.04
CA ILE A 177 9.21 13.62 3.64
C ILE A 177 9.47 14.58 4.81
N ALA A 178 9.18 15.87 4.66
CA ALA A 178 9.35 16.85 5.74
C ALA A 178 8.46 16.54 6.95
N ARG A 179 7.19 16.16 6.73
CA ARG A 179 6.29 15.73 7.81
C ARG A 179 6.71 14.42 8.45
N PHE A 180 7.22 13.48 7.65
CA PHE A 180 7.78 12.23 8.16
C PHE A 180 8.92 12.49 9.15
N GLU A 181 9.86 13.37 8.81
CA GLU A 181 10.99 13.71 9.68
C GLU A 181 10.56 14.47 10.92
N ALA A 182 9.65 15.45 10.78
CA ALA A 182 9.11 16.17 11.93
C ALA A 182 8.44 15.20 12.93
N HIS A 183 7.67 14.23 12.43
CA HIS A 183 7.03 13.22 13.26
C HIS A 183 8.04 12.28 13.92
N ARG A 184 9.13 11.93 13.22
CA ARG A 184 10.23 11.12 13.77
C ARG A 184 10.89 11.81 14.96
N ILE A 185 11.21 13.11 14.84
CA ILE A 185 11.80 13.92 15.91
C ILE A 185 10.92 13.89 17.17
N VAL A 186 9.62 14.17 17.01
CA VAL A 186 8.65 14.15 18.12
C VAL A 186 8.60 12.78 18.81
N LYS A 187 8.63 11.69 18.04
CA LYS A 187 8.63 10.34 18.61
C LYS A 187 9.91 10.01 19.37
N VAL A 188 11.07 10.40 18.83
CA VAL A 188 12.37 10.22 19.50
C VAL A 188 12.41 11.00 20.83
N GLU A 189 11.96 12.25 20.83
CA GLU A 189 11.89 13.09 22.03
C GLU A 189 10.93 12.52 23.09
N LYS A 190 9.72 12.10 22.67
CA LYS A 190 8.75 11.45 23.57
C LYS A 190 9.32 10.18 24.20
N ARG A 191 10.02 9.36 23.41
CA ARG A 191 10.67 8.13 23.90
C ARG A 191 11.81 8.43 24.88
N ALA A 192 12.62 9.45 24.61
CA ALA A 192 13.67 9.90 25.52
C ALA A 192 13.08 10.37 26.86
N ALA A 193 11.93 11.06 26.83
CA ALA A 193 11.22 11.52 28.02
C ALA A 193 10.48 10.40 28.78
N SER A 194 10.03 9.35 28.09
CA SER A 194 9.24 8.25 28.66
C SER A 194 10.08 7.06 29.16
N GLN A 195 11.41 7.16 29.20
CA GLN A 195 12.32 6.12 29.73
C GLN A 195 11.99 5.61 31.15
N ASN A 196 11.05 6.24 31.88
CA ASN A 196 10.56 5.82 33.20
C ASN A 196 9.18 5.11 33.22
N PHE A 197 8.45 4.99 32.11
CA PHE A 197 7.14 4.31 32.10
C PHE A 197 7.04 3.25 31.00
N CYS A 198 7.06 1.99 31.43
CA CYS A 198 6.85 0.80 30.61
C CYS A 198 5.36 0.72 30.22
N SER A 199 4.98 1.41 29.15
CA SER A 199 3.66 1.29 28.52
C SER A 199 3.87 0.82 27.09
N ILE A 200 4.00 -0.49 26.91
CA ILE A 200 4.03 -1.14 25.59
C ILE A 200 2.64 -0.98 24.97
N SER A 201 2.47 0.01 24.10
CA SER A 201 1.32 0.10 23.21
C SER A 201 1.68 -0.56 21.88
N TRP A 202 0.82 -1.43 21.35
CA TRP A 202 0.91 -2.02 20.01
C TRP A 202 1.04 -1.00 18.87
N SER A 203 0.79 0.28 19.16
CA SER A 203 0.86 1.40 18.22
C SER A 203 2.15 2.23 18.29
N ASP A 204 3.07 1.94 19.20
CA ASP A 204 4.37 2.63 19.25
C ASP A 204 5.50 1.66 18.88
N PRO A 205 6.20 1.86 17.75
CA PRO A 205 7.28 0.98 17.36
C PRO A 205 8.34 0.92 18.45
N VAL A 206 8.50 -0.28 19.02
CA VAL A 206 9.37 -0.57 20.18
C VAL A 206 10.82 -0.15 19.91
N ASN A 207 11.24 -0.08 18.65
CA ASN A 207 12.46 0.58 18.25
C ASN A 207 12.32 1.38 16.94
N LEU A 208 12.43 2.72 17.03
CA LEU A 208 12.38 3.63 15.88
C LEU A 208 13.58 3.47 14.93
N ASP A 209 14.71 2.93 15.42
CA ASP A 209 15.94 2.80 14.65
C ASP A 209 15.79 1.90 13.41
N PHE A 210 14.77 1.02 13.42
CA PHE A 210 14.49 0.10 12.31
C PHE A 210 13.49 0.66 11.28
N TYR A 211 13.00 1.87 11.48
CA TYR A 211 12.04 2.53 10.60
C TYR A 211 12.75 3.63 9.79
N ILE A 212 13.41 3.21 8.71
CA ILE A 212 14.34 4.05 7.96
C ILE A 212 13.68 4.55 6.67
N LEU A 213 13.68 5.86 6.47
CA LEU A 213 13.31 6.46 5.18
C LEU A 213 14.50 6.36 4.22
N GLN A 214 14.39 5.49 3.21
CA GLN A 214 15.48 5.19 2.29
C GLN A 214 15.86 6.41 1.44
N PRO A 215 17.15 6.63 1.13
CA PRO A 215 17.58 7.74 0.25
C PRO A 215 16.92 7.72 -1.13
N LEU A 216 16.74 6.54 -1.73
CA LEU A 216 16.03 6.39 -3.02
C LEU A 216 14.58 6.91 -2.96
N PHE A 217 13.93 6.80 -1.80
CA PHE A 217 12.55 7.24 -1.63
C PHE A 217 12.44 8.75 -1.78
N ARG A 218 13.51 9.46 -1.39
CA ARG A 218 13.61 10.91 -1.51
C ARG A 218 13.98 11.35 -2.91
N ALA A 219 14.78 10.55 -3.62
CA ALA A 219 15.46 10.93 -4.86
C ALA A 219 14.65 10.66 -6.14
N LEU A 220 13.83 9.61 -6.16
CA LEU A 220 13.10 9.15 -7.34
C LEU A 220 11.62 9.00 -7.02
N VAL A 221 10.75 9.42 -7.94
CA VAL A 221 9.31 9.13 -7.86
C VAL A 221 8.83 8.44 -9.13
N ILE A 222 7.88 7.51 -8.98
CA ILE A 222 7.14 6.93 -10.10
C ILE A 222 5.73 7.52 -10.11
N ILE A 223 5.26 7.95 -11.26
CA ILE A 223 3.91 8.49 -11.43
C ILE A 223 3.15 7.61 -12.42
N VAL A 224 1.98 7.15 -12.00
CA VAL A 224 1.09 6.29 -12.77
C VAL A 224 -0.26 6.96 -12.92
N SER A 225 -0.78 6.97 -14.15
CA SER A 225 -2.13 7.44 -14.46
C SER A 225 -2.98 6.27 -14.95
N ASP A 226 -4.28 6.29 -14.66
CA ASP A 226 -5.23 5.31 -15.18
C ASP A 226 -5.70 5.62 -16.61
N GLU A 227 -5.29 6.77 -17.18
CA GLU A 227 -5.69 7.22 -18.52
C GLU A 227 -5.33 6.20 -19.61
N LYS A 228 -4.15 5.59 -19.50
CA LYS A 228 -3.64 4.59 -20.45
C LYS A 228 -3.85 3.14 -19.98
N TYR A 229 -4.52 2.95 -18.84
CA TYR A 229 -4.77 1.62 -18.28
C TYR A 229 -6.03 1.00 -18.91
N ASN A 230 -5.86 -0.10 -19.63
CA ASN A 230 -6.92 -0.76 -20.40
C ASN A 230 -7.55 -1.95 -19.66
N LYS A 231 -7.45 -1.97 -18.32
CA LYS A 231 -7.97 -3.07 -17.49
C LYS A 231 -7.26 -4.40 -17.77
N GLU A 232 -6.01 -4.37 -18.24
CA GLU A 232 -5.18 -5.55 -18.29
C GLU A 232 -4.91 -6.12 -16.88
N PRO A 233 -4.89 -7.46 -16.72
CA PRO A 233 -4.56 -8.08 -15.44
C PRO A 233 -3.08 -7.89 -15.10
N SER A 234 -2.73 -8.21 -13.85
CA SER A 234 -1.39 -8.03 -13.30
C SER A 234 -0.33 -8.94 -13.92
N THR A 235 -0.72 -9.87 -14.79
CA THR A 235 0.19 -10.68 -15.61
C THR A 235 0.59 -10.00 -16.92
N ALA A 236 -0.14 -8.96 -17.34
CA ALA A 236 0.04 -8.27 -18.62
C ALA A 236 0.27 -6.76 -18.48
N LEU A 237 0.42 -6.24 -17.25
CA LEU A 237 0.56 -4.79 -16.97
C LEU A 237 1.93 -4.20 -17.38
N GLY A 238 2.87 -5.00 -17.87
CA GLY A 238 4.27 -4.57 -18.08
C GLY A 238 4.43 -3.40 -19.05
N ASP A 239 3.58 -3.33 -20.07
CA ASP A 239 3.62 -2.30 -21.11
C ASP A 239 2.94 -0.98 -20.72
N LEU A 240 2.29 -0.92 -19.54
CA LEU A 240 1.61 0.29 -19.07
C LEU A 240 2.61 1.46 -19.03
N PRO A 241 2.35 2.58 -19.72
CA PRO A 241 3.26 3.73 -19.68
C PRO A 241 3.20 4.43 -18.33
N VAL A 242 4.37 4.65 -17.72
CA VAL A 242 4.56 5.34 -16.44
C VAL A 242 5.63 6.41 -16.56
N TYR A 243 5.69 7.33 -15.60
CA TYR A 243 6.66 8.41 -15.60
C TYR A 243 7.65 8.26 -14.46
N LEU A 244 8.93 8.40 -14.76
CA LEU A 244 10.01 8.50 -13.78
C LEU A 244 10.42 9.97 -13.66
N ALA A 245 10.49 10.47 -12.43
CA ALA A 245 10.95 11.83 -12.18
C ALA A 245 11.99 11.87 -11.06
N ARG A 246 13.11 12.56 -11.32
CA ARG A 246 14.12 12.87 -10.31
C ARG A 246 13.66 14.09 -9.49
N THR A 247 13.71 13.97 -8.17
CA THR A 247 13.25 15.05 -7.25
C THR A 247 14.29 16.16 -7.05
N GLY A 248 15.55 15.87 -7.41
CA GLY A 248 16.73 16.70 -7.15
C GLY A 248 17.40 16.44 -5.80
N VAL A 249 16.89 15.52 -4.99
CA VAL A 249 17.56 15.09 -3.75
C VAL A 249 18.59 14.02 -4.08
N GLU A 250 19.86 14.30 -3.83
CA GLU A 250 20.97 13.36 -4.08
C GLU A 250 21.76 12.99 -2.81
N GLU A 251 21.38 13.57 -1.67
CA GLU A 251 21.96 13.31 -0.37
C GLU A 251 21.84 11.81 -0.02
N GLU A 252 22.91 11.24 0.54
CA GLU A 252 22.97 9.84 1.02
C GLU A 252 22.82 8.75 -0.06
N LEU A 253 22.76 9.11 -1.34
CA LEU A 253 22.82 8.15 -2.44
C LEU A 253 24.24 7.64 -2.63
N SER A 254 24.36 6.37 -3.03
CA SER A 254 25.64 5.76 -3.42
C SER A 254 26.26 6.43 -4.64
N ALA A 255 25.43 6.94 -5.55
CA ALA A 255 25.81 7.71 -6.73
C ALA A 255 24.60 8.48 -7.29
N PRO A 256 24.81 9.56 -8.08
CA PRO A 256 23.73 10.26 -8.76
C PRO A 256 22.83 9.33 -9.60
N ILE A 257 21.55 9.68 -9.73
CA ILE A 257 20.60 8.95 -10.57
C ILE A 257 20.65 9.51 -11.99
N SER A 258 21.00 8.66 -12.95
CA SER A 258 21.01 8.97 -14.39
C SER A 258 20.01 8.10 -15.14
N PHE A 259 19.33 8.70 -16.13
CA PHE A 259 18.45 8.00 -17.05
C PHE A 259 19.13 7.57 -18.36
N GLU A 260 20.43 7.82 -18.52
CA GLU A 260 21.20 7.37 -19.69
C GLU A 260 21.08 5.86 -19.97
N PRO A 261 21.10 4.95 -18.96
CA PRO A 261 20.92 3.53 -19.20
C PRO A 261 19.54 3.17 -19.80
N LEU A 262 18.57 4.08 -19.70
CA LEU A 262 17.21 3.90 -20.20
C LEU A 262 17.02 4.51 -21.58
N ALA A 263 18.01 5.17 -22.19
CA ALA A 263 17.85 5.97 -23.41
C ALA A 263 17.09 5.25 -24.54
N ALA A 264 17.38 3.97 -24.78
CA ALA A 264 16.73 3.16 -25.82
C ALA A 264 15.30 2.70 -25.47
N LYS A 265 14.89 2.80 -24.20
CA LYS A 265 13.58 2.38 -23.67
C LYS A 265 12.65 3.57 -23.34
N ILE A 266 13.12 4.80 -23.54
CA ILE A 266 12.33 6.00 -23.30
C ILE A 266 11.27 6.15 -24.39
N ILE A 267 10.01 6.26 -23.98
CA ILE A 267 8.86 6.49 -24.86
C ILE A 267 8.80 7.98 -25.22
N CYS A 268 8.92 8.86 -24.23
CA CYS A 268 8.98 10.30 -24.44
C CYS A 268 9.68 11.03 -23.27
N HIS A 269 10.11 12.27 -23.53
CA HIS A 269 10.62 13.18 -22.51
C HIS A 269 9.57 14.25 -22.22
N ILE A 270 9.18 14.42 -20.95
CA ILE A 270 8.46 15.62 -20.51
C ILE A 270 9.48 16.72 -20.24
N GLU A 271 10.57 16.38 -19.57
CA GLU A 271 11.71 17.27 -19.35
C GLU A 271 13.01 16.46 -19.51
N PRO A 272 13.86 16.79 -20.50
CA PRO A 272 15.11 16.07 -20.73
C PRO A 272 15.94 15.93 -19.47
N GLY A 273 16.39 14.71 -19.20
CA GLY A 273 17.18 14.38 -18.01
C GLY A 273 16.38 14.35 -16.70
N ARG A 274 15.29 15.09 -16.51
CA ARG A 274 14.56 15.11 -15.22
C ARG A 274 13.33 14.21 -15.18
N VAL A 275 12.54 14.20 -16.26
CA VAL A 275 11.25 13.52 -16.31
C VAL A 275 11.08 12.79 -17.63
N ILE A 276 10.95 11.46 -17.55
CA ILE A 276 10.84 10.57 -18.71
C ILE A 276 9.61 9.67 -18.59
N GLN A 277 9.04 9.28 -19.73
CA GLN A 277 8.05 8.22 -19.82
C GLN A 277 8.70 6.92 -20.29
N VAL A 278 8.41 5.82 -19.61
CA VAL A 278 8.88 4.46 -19.91
C VAL A 278 7.76 3.47 -19.67
N THR A 279 7.94 2.19 -20.01
CA THR A 279 7.01 1.13 -19.60
C THR A 279 7.13 0.86 -18.09
N LEU A 280 6.05 0.36 -17.48
CA LEU A 280 6.04 -0.06 -16.07
C LEU A 280 7.17 -1.05 -15.82
N GLU A 281 7.30 -2.07 -16.66
CA GLU A 281 8.39 -3.05 -16.57
C GLU A 281 9.76 -2.38 -16.44
N THR A 282 10.07 -1.45 -17.35
CA THR A 282 11.35 -0.74 -17.37
C THR A 282 11.55 0.08 -16.09
N ALA A 283 10.50 0.73 -15.59
CA ALA A 283 10.56 1.55 -14.40
C ALA A 283 10.82 0.72 -13.13
N ILE A 284 10.19 -0.45 -13.02
CA ILE A 284 10.39 -1.38 -11.90
C ILE A 284 11.79 -1.97 -11.94
N ASP A 285 12.24 -2.44 -13.10
CA ASP A 285 13.58 -3.01 -13.24
C ASP A 285 14.67 -1.96 -12.93
N PHE A 286 14.46 -0.72 -13.34
CA PHE A 286 15.36 0.38 -13.00
C PHE A 286 15.42 0.65 -11.49
N ALA A 287 14.27 0.68 -10.80
CA ALA A 287 14.25 0.88 -9.35
C ALA A 287 14.87 -0.28 -8.57
N ILE A 288 14.61 -1.53 -8.98
CA ILE A 288 15.27 -2.71 -8.41
C ILE A 288 16.79 -2.64 -8.61
N GLY A 289 17.24 -2.21 -9.79
CA GLY A 289 18.65 -1.99 -10.07
C GLY A 289 19.29 -0.91 -9.18
N LEU A 290 18.56 0.19 -8.93
CA LEU A 290 18.99 1.23 -8.00
C LEU A 290 19.05 0.72 -6.56
N GLU A 291 18.02 -0.01 -6.09
CA GLU A 291 18.02 -0.63 -4.75
C GLU A 291 19.21 -1.57 -4.56
N ALA A 292 19.49 -2.42 -5.55
CA ALA A 292 20.65 -3.31 -5.52
C ALA A 292 21.97 -2.54 -5.48
N ARG A 293 22.08 -1.42 -6.19
CA ARG A 293 23.25 -0.53 -6.16
C ARG A 293 23.45 0.07 -4.77
N GLU A 294 22.39 0.58 -4.14
CA GLU A 294 22.47 1.12 -2.77
C GLU A 294 22.82 0.03 -1.75
N ALA A 295 22.21 -1.16 -1.88
CA ALA A 295 22.51 -2.30 -1.02
C ALA A 295 23.96 -2.78 -1.18
N ALA A 296 24.53 -2.73 -2.39
CA ALA A 296 25.93 -3.07 -2.61
C ALA A 296 26.90 -2.04 -1.99
N ALA A 297 26.50 -0.77 -1.92
CA ALA A 297 27.33 0.29 -1.35
C ALA A 297 27.26 0.36 0.17
N PHE A 298 26.07 0.16 0.75
CA PHE A 298 25.81 0.42 2.17
C PHE A 298 25.31 -0.79 2.96
N GLY A 299 25.07 -1.92 2.31
CA GLY A 299 24.28 -3.01 2.89
C GLY A 299 22.79 -2.69 2.91
N LEU A 300 21.99 -3.68 3.30
CA LEU A 300 20.57 -3.48 3.53
C LEU A 300 20.37 -2.71 4.84
N ARG A 301 19.45 -1.73 4.84
CA ARG A 301 19.12 -0.91 6.02
C ARG A 301 17.62 -0.97 6.29
N PRO A 302 17.16 -1.44 7.46
CA PRO A 302 17.93 -2.04 8.55
C PRO A 302 18.67 -3.31 8.11
N ASP A 303 19.75 -3.65 8.81
CA ASP A 303 20.55 -4.83 8.50
C ASP A 303 19.81 -6.09 9.01
N PRO A 304 19.37 -6.98 8.10
CA PRO A 304 18.59 -8.15 8.50
C PRO A 304 19.41 -9.20 9.27
N ALA A 305 20.74 -9.11 9.29
CA ALA A 305 21.59 -10.00 10.08
C ALA A 305 21.83 -9.47 11.50
N THR A 306 22.03 -8.15 11.67
CA THR A 306 22.40 -7.58 12.98
C THR A 306 21.23 -6.96 13.73
N ASP A 307 20.28 -6.37 13.03
CA ASP A 307 19.17 -5.61 13.62
C ASP A 307 17.94 -6.48 13.89
N TRP A 308 17.88 -7.65 13.23
CA TRP A 308 16.73 -8.53 13.29
C TRP A 308 16.59 -9.22 14.65
N LYS A 309 15.35 -9.27 15.14
CA LYS A 309 14.98 -9.98 16.36
C LYS A 309 13.62 -10.67 16.16
N PRO A 310 13.48 -11.94 16.56
CA PRO A 310 12.19 -12.62 16.51
C PRO A 310 11.24 -11.99 17.55
N ASP A 311 9.96 -11.91 17.22
CA ASP A 311 8.93 -11.63 18.22
C ASP A 311 8.56 -12.90 19.00
N GLU A 312 7.80 -12.76 20.08
CA GLU A 312 7.45 -13.89 20.94
C GLU A 312 6.60 -14.94 20.20
N ASP A 313 5.74 -14.52 19.27
CA ASP A 313 4.94 -15.44 18.47
C ASP A 313 5.84 -16.30 17.55
N MET A 314 6.86 -15.68 16.93
CA MET A 314 7.87 -16.40 16.15
C MET A 314 8.69 -17.35 17.01
N LEU A 315 9.10 -16.92 18.21
CA LEU A 315 9.84 -17.78 19.14
C LEU A 315 8.99 -18.96 19.61
N GLU A 316 7.71 -18.76 19.88
CA GLU A 316 6.81 -19.83 20.28
C GLU A 316 6.60 -20.82 19.14
N ALA A 317 6.38 -20.34 17.92
CA ALA A 317 6.32 -21.18 16.73
C ALA A 317 7.62 -21.98 16.54
N TRP A 318 8.77 -21.32 16.68
CA TRP A 318 10.10 -21.93 16.59
C TRP A 318 10.34 -23.02 17.66
N ARG A 319 9.91 -22.82 18.90
CA ARG A 319 9.98 -23.86 19.95
C ARG A 319 9.02 -25.01 19.68
N SER A 320 7.82 -24.71 19.18
CA SER A 320 6.75 -25.70 18.96
C SER A 320 7.13 -26.78 17.94
N ILE A 321 8.05 -26.46 17.02
CA ILE A 321 8.55 -27.38 16.00
C ILE A 321 9.74 -28.23 16.49
N GLY A 322 10.16 -28.06 17.75
CA GLY A 322 11.21 -28.86 18.39
C GLY A 322 12.62 -28.31 18.23
N GLU A 323 12.76 -27.08 17.72
CA GLU A 323 14.07 -26.44 17.54
C GLU A 323 14.60 -25.88 18.85
N THR A 324 15.88 -26.16 19.13
CA THR A 324 16.55 -25.73 20.35
C THR A 324 17.61 -24.66 20.12
N GLU A 325 18.01 -24.46 18.87
CA GLU A 325 18.97 -23.43 18.50
C GLU A 325 18.30 -22.04 18.46
N PRO A 326 19.04 -20.95 18.72
CA PRO A 326 18.50 -19.61 18.59
C PRO A 326 18.05 -19.32 17.16
N LEU A 327 16.82 -18.84 16.99
CA LEU A 327 16.36 -18.33 15.70
C LEU A 327 17.10 -17.02 15.39
N VAL A 328 17.88 -17.00 14.30
CA VAL A 328 18.71 -15.87 13.89
C VAL A 328 18.38 -15.47 12.45
N GLY A 329 18.33 -14.18 12.18
CA GLY A 329 18.20 -13.64 10.82
C GLY A 329 19.50 -13.78 10.01
N PRO A 330 19.49 -13.45 8.72
CA PRO A 330 18.36 -12.89 7.99
C PRO A 330 17.39 -13.96 7.45
N ASN A 331 16.11 -13.63 7.27
CA ASN A 331 15.09 -14.64 6.94
C ASN A 331 15.24 -15.25 5.54
N SER A 332 15.93 -14.59 4.60
CA SER A 332 16.25 -15.20 3.30
C SER A 332 17.23 -16.36 3.41
N GLN A 333 17.97 -16.50 4.52
CA GLN A 333 18.95 -17.57 4.68
C GLN A 333 18.40 -18.81 5.38
N TRP A 334 17.12 -18.79 5.79
CA TRP A 334 16.51 -19.90 6.53
C TRP A 334 16.23 -21.13 5.67
N VAL A 335 16.09 -20.94 4.36
CA VAL A 335 15.81 -22.03 3.42
C VAL A 335 16.94 -22.12 2.41
N ASP A 336 17.58 -23.29 2.35
CA ASP A 336 18.55 -23.60 1.29
C ASP A 336 17.80 -23.80 -0.04
N ASP A 337 17.87 -22.80 -0.90
CA ASP A 337 17.21 -22.74 -2.19
C ASP A 337 17.81 -23.71 -3.24
N LYS A 338 18.98 -24.30 -2.97
CA LYS A 338 19.56 -25.37 -3.81
C LYS A 338 18.91 -26.71 -3.52
N ILE A 339 18.45 -26.90 -2.28
CA ILE A 339 17.71 -28.09 -1.85
C ILE A 339 16.21 -27.90 -2.13
N TYR A 340 15.69 -26.71 -1.83
CA TYR A 340 14.29 -26.33 -2.02
C TYR A 340 14.16 -25.34 -3.19
N SER A 341 14.34 -25.84 -4.41
CA SER A 341 14.30 -25.03 -5.63
C SER A 341 12.90 -24.51 -5.97
N GLU A 342 11.86 -25.12 -5.42
CA GLU A 342 10.47 -24.66 -5.60
C GLU A 342 9.93 -24.08 -4.30
N TRP A 343 9.24 -22.94 -4.41
CA TRP A 343 8.50 -22.39 -3.29
C TRP A 343 7.43 -23.40 -2.83
N SER A 344 7.27 -23.54 -1.52
CA SER A 344 6.31 -24.43 -0.86
C SER A 344 5.78 -23.75 0.41
N GLY A 345 4.83 -24.38 1.10
CA GLY A 345 4.20 -23.81 2.30
C GLY A 345 2.93 -22.99 2.03
N ARG A 346 2.39 -22.41 3.11
CA ARG A 346 1.16 -21.60 3.11
C ARG A 346 1.36 -20.27 2.36
N GLY A 347 2.57 -19.73 2.29
CA GLY A 347 2.91 -18.54 1.52
C GLY A 347 2.67 -18.75 0.03
N LYS A 348 3.09 -19.89 -0.53
CA LYS A 348 2.76 -20.28 -1.91
C LYS A 348 1.26 -20.45 -2.10
N TRP A 349 0.56 -21.10 -1.16
CA TRP A 349 -0.89 -21.24 -1.24
C TRP A 349 -1.61 -19.90 -1.21
N ASN A 350 -1.15 -18.97 -0.38
CA ASN A 350 -1.70 -17.63 -0.28
C ASN A 350 -1.41 -16.81 -1.54
N GLU A 351 -0.21 -16.89 -2.12
CA GLU A 351 0.08 -16.24 -3.41
C GLU A 351 -0.82 -16.80 -4.51
N ALA A 352 -0.94 -18.13 -4.61
CA ALA A 352 -1.75 -18.79 -5.62
C ALA A 352 -3.26 -18.59 -5.44
N SER A 353 -3.73 -18.24 -4.24
CA SER A 353 -5.16 -18.13 -3.93
C SER A 353 -5.61 -16.70 -3.65
N LEU A 354 -4.96 -15.98 -2.72
CA LEU A 354 -5.40 -14.66 -2.27
C LEU A 354 -5.17 -13.59 -3.33
N MET A 355 -3.98 -13.56 -3.94
CA MET A 355 -3.63 -12.51 -4.91
C MET A 355 -4.57 -12.53 -6.13
N PRO A 356 -4.85 -13.68 -6.77
CA PRO A 356 -5.85 -13.77 -7.83
C PRO A 356 -7.28 -13.47 -7.34
N ARG A 357 -7.64 -13.85 -6.10
CA ARG A 357 -8.97 -13.55 -5.55
C ARG A 357 -9.18 -12.05 -5.37
N TYR A 358 -8.22 -11.32 -4.79
CA TYR A 358 -8.33 -9.88 -4.61
C TYR A 358 -8.39 -9.15 -5.94
N GLU A 359 -7.56 -9.54 -6.89
CA GLU A 359 -7.59 -8.98 -8.23
C GLU A 359 -8.94 -9.24 -8.92
N LYS A 360 -9.45 -10.48 -8.87
CA LYS A 360 -10.78 -10.82 -9.40
C LYS A 360 -11.88 -10.00 -8.75
N THR A 361 -11.84 -9.80 -7.44
CA THR A 361 -12.78 -8.94 -6.69
C THR A 361 -12.67 -7.50 -7.16
N ALA A 362 -11.46 -6.96 -7.36
CA ALA A 362 -11.26 -5.61 -7.86
C ALA A 362 -11.85 -5.42 -9.26
N PHE A 363 -11.64 -6.38 -10.17
CA PHE A 363 -12.26 -6.38 -11.50
C PHE A 363 -13.78 -6.44 -11.44
N TRP A 364 -14.33 -7.29 -10.57
CA TRP A 364 -15.77 -7.38 -10.37
C TRP A 364 -16.36 -6.06 -9.85
N MET A 365 -15.70 -5.41 -8.89
CA MET A 365 -16.11 -4.10 -8.35
C MET A 365 -16.07 -3.01 -9.41
N GLU A 366 -14.99 -2.95 -10.19
CA GLU A 366 -14.85 -1.98 -11.26
C GLU A 366 -15.95 -2.16 -12.33
N GLY A 367 -16.26 -3.41 -12.70
CA GLY A 367 -17.37 -3.71 -13.59
C GLY A 367 -18.73 -3.28 -13.03
N HIS A 368 -18.97 -3.48 -11.72
CA HIS A 368 -20.19 -3.02 -11.06
C HIS A 368 -20.31 -1.49 -11.03
N ARG A 369 -19.20 -0.80 -10.76
CA ARG A 369 -19.11 0.66 -10.77
C ARG A 369 -19.42 1.22 -12.15
N GLU A 370 -18.81 0.68 -13.20
CA GLU A 370 -19.04 1.08 -14.60
C GLU A 370 -20.52 0.85 -15.01
N ALA A 371 -21.09 -0.31 -14.69
CA ALA A 371 -22.49 -0.62 -14.99
C ALA A 371 -23.48 0.30 -14.25
N MET A 372 -23.20 0.66 -12.99
CA MET A 372 -24.01 1.61 -12.23
C MET A 372 -23.93 3.02 -12.84
N GLU A 373 -22.74 3.45 -13.25
CA GLU A 373 -22.52 4.75 -13.90
C GLU A 373 -23.27 4.85 -15.24
N GLU A 374 -23.29 3.77 -16.02
CA GLU A 374 -24.06 3.70 -17.28
C GLU A 374 -25.56 3.80 -17.04
N ARG A 375 -26.12 3.01 -16.11
CA ARG A 375 -27.54 3.07 -15.72
C ARG A 375 -27.94 4.46 -15.25
N TYR A 376 -27.08 5.13 -14.47
CA TYR A 376 -27.32 6.49 -14.01
C TYR A 376 -27.38 7.49 -15.17
N LYS A 377 -26.44 7.39 -16.13
CA LYS A 377 -26.44 8.24 -17.33
C LYS A 377 -27.67 8.01 -18.21
N GLU A 378 -28.11 6.76 -18.36
CA GLU A 378 -29.34 6.43 -19.10
C GLU A 378 -30.57 7.04 -18.41
N ALA A 379 -30.68 6.91 -17.09
CA ALA A 379 -31.76 7.52 -16.32
C ALA A 379 -31.78 9.06 -16.46
N GLN A 380 -30.60 9.70 -16.43
CA GLN A 380 -30.48 11.14 -16.65
C GLN A 380 -30.92 11.57 -18.06
N ARG A 381 -30.54 10.80 -19.10
CA ARG A 381 -30.97 11.07 -20.48
C ARG A 381 -32.49 10.94 -20.62
N ALA A 382 -33.07 9.87 -20.08
CA ALA A 382 -34.51 9.64 -20.10
C ALA A 382 -35.28 10.77 -19.38
N ALA A 383 -34.77 11.24 -18.23
CA ALA A 383 -35.34 12.36 -17.50
C ALA A 383 -35.26 13.68 -18.28
N ALA A 384 -34.12 13.94 -18.94
CA ALA A 384 -33.94 15.13 -19.78
C ALA A 384 -34.87 15.12 -21.01
N ASP A 385 -35.06 13.97 -21.65
CA ASP A 385 -35.95 13.82 -22.79
C ASP A 385 -37.43 13.96 -22.39
N ALA A 386 -37.82 13.40 -21.24
CA ALA A 386 -39.15 13.61 -20.66
C ALA A 386 -39.42 15.10 -20.37
N ALA A 387 -38.45 15.81 -19.78
CA ALA A 387 -38.58 17.24 -19.50
C ALA A 387 -38.71 18.08 -20.79
N ARG A 388 -37.96 17.75 -21.85
CA ARG A 388 -38.10 18.40 -23.18
C ARG A 388 -39.47 18.16 -23.79
N ALA A 389 -39.99 16.93 -23.71
CA ALA A 389 -41.31 16.60 -24.23
C ALA A 389 -42.42 17.37 -23.50
N SER A 390 -42.33 17.50 -22.17
CA SER A 390 -43.27 18.30 -21.38
C SER A 390 -43.21 19.79 -21.71
N ALA A 391 -42.01 20.35 -21.94
CA ALA A 391 -41.85 21.76 -22.33
C ALA A 391 -42.36 22.06 -23.75
N ALA A 392 -42.23 21.11 -24.69
CA ALA A 392 -42.77 21.25 -26.04
C ALA A 392 -44.30 21.21 -26.07
N GLY A 393 -44.93 20.44 -25.17
CA GLY A 393 -46.38 20.37 -25.02
C GLY A 393 -47.03 21.66 -24.47
N SER A 394 -46.29 22.49 -23.73
CA SER A 394 -46.81 23.73 -23.12
C SER A 394 -46.80 24.98 -24.03
N HIS A 395 -46.22 24.91 -25.22
CA HIS A 395 -46.24 26.02 -26.20
C HIS A 395 -47.26 25.83 -27.34
N GLY A 396 -48.02 24.74 -27.32
CA GLY A 396 -49.06 24.44 -28.32
C GLY A 396 -50.51 24.64 -27.84
N GLN A 397 -50.72 25.26 -26.67
CA GLN A 397 -52.05 25.63 -26.16
C GLN A 397 -52.25 27.13 -26.12
#